data_AF-A0A545VW07-F1
#
_entry.id   AF-A0A545VW07-F1
#
_cell.length_a   1.000
_cell.length_b   1.000
_cell.length_c   1.000
_cell.angle_alpha   90.00
_cell.angle_beta   90.00
_cell.angle_gamma   90.00
#
_symmetry.space_group_name_H-M   'P 1'
#
loop_
_entity.id
_entity.type
_entity.pdbx_description
1 polymer ?
#
loop_
_entity_poly.entity_id
_entity_poly.type
_entity_poly.pdbx_seq_one_letter_code
_entity_poly.pdbx_strand_id
1 'polypeptide(L)'
;MRFSLVPLALMLTAAAQSDQVEDGTLRCGTEPANATVASDRFPAEQLERRARRPINIDVYMHFVAPDDTYPERTLRRAAQRQLDVLNDAFRPSGISFTMPDVLFWVDPAYSTLRIGSNLVSLIQKYRRGGVDTLNLFVPMSQGGALGSGACVSFDDVFTRRSVDQTADGCSVSSMTLPGSISARYNEGKTAVHEVGHWLGLLHTFDGGCDGPGDHISDTPAQAYATFTCDEGQDTCPSQPGLDPIHNYMGYSPDSCMTEFTRHQSQIMHYSWNNFRK
;
A
#
# COMPACT_ATOMS: atom_id res chain seq x y z
N MET A 1 62.69 -35.84 -5.35
CA MET A 1 61.29 -35.48 -5.09
C MET A 1 61.12 -33.98 -5.37
N ARG A 2 60.56 -33.62 -6.52
CA ARG A 2 60.25 -32.23 -6.89
C ARG A 2 58.77 -32.00 -6.58
N PHE A 3 58.46 -31.14 -5.62
CA PHE A 3 57.08 -30.73 -5.33
C PHE A 3 56.78 -29.47 -6.15
N SER A 4 55.93 -29.62 -7.16
CA SER A 4 55.33 -28.50 -7.89
C SER A 4 54.23 -27.89 -7.03
N LEU A 5 54.40 -26.63 -6.63
CA LEU A 5 53.34 -25.81 -6.04
C LEU A 5 52.47 -25.25 -7.17
N VAL A 6 51.21 -25.68 -7.23
CA VAL A 6 50.17 -25.09 -8.08
C VAL A 6 49.64 -23.84 -7.36
N PRO A 7 49.58 -22.66 -8.01
CA PRO A 7 48.97 -21.49 -7.40
C PRO A 7 47.44 -21.67 -7.37
N LEU A 8 46.87 -21.58 -6.17
CA LEU A 8 45.43 -21.57 -5.94
C LEU A 8 44.89 -20.21 -6.42
N ALA A 9 44.28 -20.19 -7.61
CA ALA A 9 43.60 -19.01 -8.12
C ALA A 9 42.38 -18.70 -7.23
N LEU A 10 42.45 -17.56 -6.52
CA LEU A 10 41.34 -17.00 -5.76
C LEU A 10 40.30 -16.48 -6.77
N MET A 11 39.31 -17.30 -7.13
CA MET A 11 38.16 -16.82 -7.89
C MET A 11 37.28 -16.01 -6.94
N LEU A 12 37.30 -14.68 -7.10
CA LEU A 12 36.21 -13.84 -6.63
C LEU A 12 34.96 -14.25 -7.40
N THR A 13 34.12 -15.10 -6.81
CA THR A 13 32.73 -15.23 -7.23
C THR A 13 32.03 -13.93 -6.81
N ALA A 14 31.96 -12.97 -7.73
CA ALA A 14 30.91 -11.97 -7.67
C ALA A 14 29.60 -12.76 -7.66
N ALA A 15 28.91 -12.76 -6.52
CA ALA A 15 27.54 -13.23 -6.47
C ALA A 15 26.73 -12.26 -7.33
N ALA A 16 26.56 -12.60 -8.60
CA ALA A 16 25.49 -12.04 -9.41
C ALA A 16 24.20 -12.35 -8.65
N GLN A 17 23.62 -11.34 -7.98
CA GLN A 17 22.26 -11.43 -7.49
C GLN A 17 21.41 -11.75 -8.70
N SER A 18 20.94 -13.00 -8.75
CA SER A 18 19.97 -13.39 -9.75
C SER A 18 18.70 -12.61 -9.46
N ASP A 19 18.38 -11.66 -10.33
CA ASP A 19 17.05 -11.10 -10.54
C ASP A 19 16.11 -12.24 -10.94
N GLN A 20 15.77 -13.09 -9.97
CA GLN A 20 14.66 -14.01 -10.09
C GLN A 20 13.42 -13.14 -10.07
N VAL A 21 12.92 -12.88 -11.28
CA VAL A 21 11.57 -12.47 -11.59
C VAL A 21 10.60 -13.17 -10.64
N GLU A 22 10.09 -12.46 -9.64
CA GLU A 22 8.95 -12.93 -8.88
C GLU A 22 7.67 -12.61 -9.64
N ASP A 23 7.33 -13.58 -10.49
CA ASP A 23 5.98 -14.13 -10.69
C ASP A 23 4.82 -13.19 -10.31
N GLY A 24 4.30 -12.46 -11.30
CA GLY A 24 3.26 -11.47 -11.11
C GLY A 24 1.93 -12.05 -10.64
N THR A 25 1.73 -12.17 -9.32
CA THR A 25 0.46 -12.72 -8.82
C THR A 25 -0.22 -12.03 -7.64
N LEU A 26 0.38 -11.11 -6.86
CA LEU A 26 -0.41 -10.24 -5.95
C LEU A 26 0.39 -9.10 -5.28
N ARG A 27 0.25 -7.84 -5.76
CA ARG A 27 0.85 -6.63 -5.14
C ARG A 27 -0.07 -6.02 -4.08
N CYS A 28 -1.36 -5.94 -4.38
CA CYS A 28 -2.40 -5.49 -3.47
C CYS A 28 -3.51 -6.54 -3.43
N GLY A 29 -4.01 -6.78 -2.23
CA GLY A 29 -5.11 -7.68 -1.92
C GLY A 29 -6.43 -6.99 -1.65
N THR A 30 -6.43 -5.67 -1.77
CA THR A 30 -7.61 -4.83 -1.65
C THR A 30 -8.38 -4.95 -2.95
N GLU A 31 -9.22 -5.98 -3.05
CA GLU A 31 -10.10 -6.16 -4.19
C GLU A 31 -11.14 -5.03 -4.22
N PRO A 32 -11.21 -4.20 -5.28
CA PRO A 32 -12.43 -3.46 -5.57
C PRO A 32 -13.48 -4.54 -5.82
N ALA A 33 -14.46 -4.65 -4.92
CA ALA A 33 -15.43 -5.73 -5.04
C ALA A 33 -16.02 -5.71 -6.46
N ASN A 34 -16.37 -6.88 -7.00
CA ASN A 34 -17.33 -7.07 -8.12
C ASN A 34 -18.69 -6.35 -7.91
N ALA A 35 -18.78 -5.48 -6.90
CA ALA A 35 -19.83 -4.52 -6.70
C ALA A 35 -19.86 -3.56 -7.88
N THR A 36 -21.06 -3.45 -8.45
CA THR A 36 -21.46 -2.38 -9.33
C THR A 36 -20.99 -1.05 -8.73
N VAL A 37 -20.04 -0.40 -9.39
CA VAL A 37 -19.56 0.91 -8.95
C VAL A 37 -20.75 1.85 -8.91
N ALA A 38 -21.05 2.39 -7.73
CA ALA A 38 -22.11 3.35 -7.51
C ALA A 38 -21.63 4.75 -7.90
N SER A 39 -21.21 4.93 -9.17
CA SER A 39 -20.70 6.19 -9.72
C SER A 39 -21.64 7.38 -9.51
N ASP A 40 -22.94 7.13 -9.37
CA ASP A 40 -23.98 8.12 -9.03
C ASP A 40 -23.76 8.82 -7.66
N ARG A 41 -22.86 8.30 -6.81
CA ARG A 41 -22.58 8.85 -5.47
C ARG A 41 -21.48 9.89 -5.45
N PHE A 42 -20.73 10.10 -6.53
CA PHE A 42 -19.57 10.99 -6.50
C PHE A 42 -19.85 12.34 -7.15
N PRO A 43 -19.98 13.43 -6.36
CA PRO A 43 -20.20 14.75 -6.92
C PRO A 43 -18.83 15.42 -7.19
N ALA A 44 -18.08 14.93 -8.17
CA ALA A 44 -16.75 15.46 -8.53
C ALA A 44 -16.74 16.99 -8.64
N GLU A 45 -17.75 17.57 -9.32
CA GLU A 45 -17.93 19.01 -9.46
C GLU A 45 -18.18 19.75 -8.12
N GLN A 46 -18.74 19.09 -7.11
CA GLN A 46 -18.95 19.71 -5.79
C GLN A 46 -17.68 19.73 -4.93
N LEU A 47 -16.75 18.81 -5.16
CA LEU A 47 -15.49 18.73 -4.41
C LEU A 47 -14.45 19.74 -4.88
N GLU A 48 -14.46 20.06 -6.17
CA GLU A 48 -13.71 21.18 -6.79
C GLU A 48 -13.80 22.49 -5.98
N ARG A 49 -14.95 22.75 -5.35
CA ARG A 49 -15.28 24.02 -4.68
C ARG A 49 -15.08 24.00 -3.16
N ARG A 50 -14.76 22.86 -2.55
CA ARG A 50 -14.58 22.77 -1.08
C ARG A 50 -13.13 22.99 -0.69
N ALA A 51 -12.91 23.92 0.24
CA ALA A 51 -11.59 24.08 0.86
C ALA A 51 -11.23 22.80 1.64
N ARG A 52 -10.09 22.19 1.29
CA ARG A 52 -9.50 21.06 2.03
C ARG A 52 -9.10 21.54 3.42
N ARG A 53 -9.72 20.97 4.46
CA ARG A 53 -9.31 21.21 5.85
C ARG A 53 -8.22 20.20 6.21
N PRO A 54 -7.14 20.59 6.89
CA PRO A 54 -6.13 19.64 7.33
C PRO A 54 -6.75 18.47 8.09
N ILE A 55 -6.32 17.26 7.77
CA ILE A 55 -6.71 16.02 8.45
C ILE A 55 -5.48 15.51 9.20
N ASN A 56 -5.66 15.14 10.46
CA ASN A 56 -4.67 14.38 11.23
C ASN A 56 -5.30 13.04 11.62
N ILE A 57 -4.64 11.95 11.25
CA ILE A 57 -5.11 10.59 11.46
C ILE A 57 -4.17 9.92 12.47
N ASP A 58 -4.73 9.40 13.55
CA ASP A 58 -3.96 8.57 14.46
C ASP A 58 -3.72 7.20 13.81
N VAL A 59 -2.47 6.77 13.77
CA VAL A 59 -2.06 5.46 13.27
C VAL A 59 -1.47 4.61 14.40
N TYR A 60 -2.04 3.43 14.64
CA TYR A 60 -1.40 2.39 15.44
C TYR A 60 -0.73 1.40 14.51
N MET A 61 0.60 1.25 14.67
CA MET A 61 1.33 0.23 13.94
C MET A 61 1.48 -1.02 14.80
N HIS A 62 1.02 -2.17 14.27
CA HIS A 62 1.01 -3.44 14.98
C HIS A 62 1.98 -4.42 14.33
N PHE A 63 3.06 -4.77 15.01
CA PHE A 63 3.94 -5.86 14.58
C PHE A 63 3.44 -7.18 15.16
N VAL A 64 3.22 -8.16 14.30
CA VAL A 64 2.71 -9.48 14.67
C VAL A 64 3.76 -10.54 14.35
N ALA A 65 4.43 -11.04 15.37
CA ALA A 65 5.57 -11.95 15.27
C ALA A 65 5.22 -13.39 15.69
N PRO A 66 5.92 -14.40 15.15
CA PRO A 66 5.76 -15.79 15.59
C PRO A 66 6.36 -16.04 16.98
N ASP A 67 7.32 -15.22 17.41
CA ASP A 67 8.03 -15.34 18.67
C ASP A 67 8.55 -13.95 19.12
N ASP A 68 9.27 -13.92 20.24
CA ASP A 68 9.83 -12.71 20.86
C ASP A 68 11.25 -12.38 20.38
N THR A 69 11.74 -13.02 19.31
CA THR A 69 13.12 -12.83 18.84
C THR A 69 13.35 -11.51 18.09
N TYR A 70 12.26 -10.78 17.78
CA TYR A 70 12.28 -9.53 17.03
C TYR A 70 12.46 -8.34 17.97
N PRO A 71 13.60 -7.62 17.95
CA PRO A 71 13.85 -6.56 18.92
C PRO A 71 12.91 -5.36 18.73
N GLU A 72 12.08 -5.04 19.72
CA GLU A 72 11.14 -3.92 19.65
C GLU A 72 11.83 -2.60 19.27
N ARG A 73 13.04 -2.34 19.78
CA ARG A 73 13.81 -1.14 19.45
C ARG A 73 14.07 -1.01 17.94
N THR A 74 14.29 -2.11 17.24
CA THR A 74 14.48 -2.12 15.78
C THR A 74 13.16 -1.88 15.08
N LEU A 75 12.09 -2.53 15.52
CA LEU A 75 10.75 -2.39 14.94
C LEU A 75 10.17 -0.98 15.13
N ARG A 76 10.36 -0.36 16.30
CA ARG A 76 9.97 1.05 16.54
C ARG A 76 10.69 2.01 15.58
N ARG A 77 11.95 1.75 15.23
CA ARG A 77 12.66 2.54 14.20
C ARG A 77 12.09 2.33 12.81
N ALA A 78 11.70 1.09 12.48
CA ALA A 78 11.04 0.80 11.21
C ALA A 78 9.67 1.49 11.13
N ALA A 79 8.90 1.46 12.21
CA ALA A 79 7.63 2.18 12.34
C ALA A 79 7.79 3.68 12.13
N GLN A 80 8.79 4.29 12.77
CA GLN A 80 9.05 5.72 12.59
C GLN A 80 9.37 6.05 11.14
N ARG A 81 10.24 5.28 10.48
CA ARG A 81 10.54 5.51 9.06
C ARG A 81 9.29 5.36 8.19
N GLN A 82 8.43 4.39 8.47
CA GLN A 82 7.17 4.24 7.74
C GLN A 82 6.21 5.41 7.98
N LEU A 83 6.13 5.91 9.20
CA LEU A 83 5.36 7.11 9.54
C LEU A 83 5.87 8.34 8.78
N ASP A 84 7.19 8.50 8.66
CA ASP A 84 7.81 9.59 7.91
C ASP A 84 7.41 9.50 6.43
N VAL A 85 7.47 8.31 5.82
CA VAL A 85 7.05 8.07 4.43
C VAL A 85 5.55 8.36 4.21
N LEU A 86 4.68 7.97 5.14
CA LEU A 86 3.25 8.31 5.08
C LEU A 86 3.05 9.82 5.14
N ASN A 87 3.68 10.51 6.08
CA ASN A 87 3.55 11.97 6.18
C ASN A 87 4.10 12.68 4.94
N ASP A 88 5.21 12.23 4.37
CA ASP A 88 5.77 12.83 3.15
C ASP A 88 4.84 12.67 1.94
N ALA A 89 4.29 11.47 1.73
CA ALA A 89 3.42 11.16 0.59
C ALA A 89 2.06 11.88 0.66
N PHE A 90 1.49 12.01 1.86
CA PHE A 90 0.15 12.57 2.06
C PHE A 90 0.12 14.08 2.36
N ARG A 91 1.28 14.69 2.65
CA ARG A 91 1.41 16.13 2.91
C ARG A 91 0.83 17.02 1.79
N PRO A 92 1.06 16.76 0.48
CA PRO A 92 0.44 17.54 -0.60
C PRO A 92 -1.10 17.49 -0.60
N SER A 93 -1.66 16.41 -0.05
CA SER A 93 -3.09 16.20 0.13
C SER A 93 -3.64 16.91 1.37
N GLY A 94 -2.79 17.51 2.22
CA GLY A 94 -3.20 18.12 3.49
C GLY A 94 -3.63 17.09 4.55
N ILE A 95 -3.10 15.86 4.44
CA ILE A 95 -3.33 14.77 5.39
C ILE A 95 -2.01 14.50 6.09
N SER A 96 -2.09 14.30 7.40
CA SER A 96 -0.95 14.00 8.27
C SER A 96 -1.30 12.84 9.20
N PHE A 97 -0.27 12.17 9.69
CA PHE A 97 -0.39 11.01 10.56
C PHE A 97 0.39 11.25 11.84
N THR A 98 -0.26 10.96 12.97
CA THR A 98 0.36 10.89 14.29
C THR A 98 0.36 9.44 14.74
N MET A 99 1.44 8.96 15.35
CA MET A 99 1.53 7.57 15.82
C MET A 99 1.54 7.53 17.36
N PRO A 100 0.38 7.31 18.02
CA PRO A 100 0.31 7.28 19.48
C PRO A 100 1.13 6.15 20.11
N ASP A 101 1.16 4.98 19.47
CA ASP A 101 1.98 3.84 19.93
C ASP A 101 2.34 2.89 18.79
N VAL A 102 3.37 2.07 19.05
CA VAL A 102 3.76 0.91 18.26
C VAL A 102 3.57 -0.33 19.13
N LEU A 103 2.76 -1.26 18.65
CA LEU A 103 2.29 -2.41 19.41
C LEU A 103 2.94 -3.69 18.91
N PHE A 104 3.29 -4.59 19.83
CA PHE A 104 3.99 -5.84 19.55
C PHE A 104 3.17 -7.02 20.03
N TRP A 105 2.93 -7.98 19.14
CA TRP A 105 2.14 -9.16 19.42
C TRP A 105 2.94 -10.41 19.06
N VAL A 106 3.09 -11.33 20.02
CA VAL A 106 3.56 -12.68 19.75
C VAL A 106 2.33 -13.55 19.47
N ASP A 107 2.03 -13.74 18.19
CA ASP A 107 0.86 -14.48 17.72
C ASP A 107 1.19 -15.26 16.43
N PRO A 108 1.70 -16.50 16.56
CA PRO A 108 2.07 -17.33 15.41
C PRO A 108 0.95 -17.48 14.37
N ALA A 109 -0.31 -17.53 14.82
CA ALA A 109 -1.48 -17.76 13.97
C ALA A 109 -1.72 -16.62 12.97
N TYR A 110 -1.25 -15.41 13.28
CA TYR A 110 -1.36 -14.24 12.42
C TYR A 110 -0.01 -13.68 11.97
N SER A 111 1.10 -14.31 12.36
CA SER A 111 2.44 -13.88 11.98
C SER A 111 2.71 -14.05 10.49
N THR A 112 2.04 -15.00 9.83
CA THR A 112 1.99 -15.16 8.38
C THR A 112 0.62 -14.71 7.88
N LEU A 113 0.51 -13.56 7.22
CA LEU A 113 -0.69 -13.27 6.44
C LEU A 113 -0.40 -13.55 4.97
N ARG A 114 -1.23 -14.42 4.39
CA ARG A 114 -1.46 -14.38 2.95
C ARG A 114 -2.54 -13.34 2.69
N ILE A 115 -2.44 -12.58 1.61
CA ILE A 115 -3.55 -11.72 1.16
C ILE A 115 -4.85 -12.56 1.11
N GLY A 116 -5.93 -12.01 1.66
CA GLY A 116 -7.23 -12.71 1.78
C GLY A 116 -7.34 -13.74 2.92
N SER A 117 -6.30 -13.94 3.74
CA SER A 117 -6.39 -14.75 4.98
C SER A 117 -7.10 -14.00 6.12
N ASN A 118 -6.98 -14.48 7.37
CA ASN A 118 -7.69 -14.00 8.58
C ASN A 118 -7.38 -12.53 9.00
N LEU A 119 -7.11 -11.61 8.05
CA LEU A 119 -6.87 -10.18 8.28
C LEU A 119 -8.01 -9.53 9.06
N VAL A 120 -9.27 -9.83 8.71
CA VAL A 120 -10.44 -9.35 9.47
C VAL A 120 -10.34 -9.76 10.94
N SER A 121 -10.07 -11.04 11.21
CA SER A 121 -9.95 -11.56 12.59
C SER A 121 -8.76 -10.95 13.33
N LEU A 122 -7.63 -10.71 12.65
CA LEU A 122 -6.47 -10.02 13.22
C LEU A 122 -6.84 -8.58 13.63
N ILE A 123 -7.46 -7.83 12.71
CA ILE A 123 -7.89 -6.45 12.94
C ILE A 123 -8.86 -6.41 14.12
N GLN A 124 -9.91 -7.23 14.10
CA GLN A 124 -10.91 -7.28 15.16
C GLN A 124 -10.30 -7.62 16.54
N LYS A 125 -9.27 -8.47 16.56
CA LYS A 125 -8.59 -8.88 17.81
C LYS A 125 -7.74 -7.76 18.41
N TYR A 126 -7.06 -6.97 17.59
CA TYR A 126 -5.99 -6.07 18.07
C TYR A 126 -6.16 -4.59 17.76
N ARG A 127 -7.20 -4.19 17.01
CA ARG A 127 -7.45 -2.79 16.68
C ARG A 127 -7.47 -1.88 17.91
N ARG A 128 -7.18 -0.61 17.68
CA ARG A 128 -7.26 0.49 18.61
C ARG A 128 -8.06 1.63 17.99
N GLY A 129 -8.67 2.43 18.87
CA GLY A 129 -9.45 3.61 18.46
C GLY A 129 -10.74 3.30 17.72
N GLY A 130 -11.33 4.36 17.18
CA GLY A 130 -12.62 4.36 16.49
C GLY A 130 -12.49 4.20 14.98
N VAL A 131 -13.49 4.71 14.25
CA VAL A 131 -13.52 4.75 12.78
C VAL A 131 -12.56 5.79 12.19
N ASP A 132 -12.08 6.70 13.03
CA ASP A 132 -11.12 7.78 12.76
C ASP A 132 -9.65 7.37 12.97
N THR A 133 -9.41 6.11 13.33
CA THR A 133 -8.08 5.59 13.69
C THR A 133 -7.62 4.55 12.68
N LEU A 134 -6.47 4.77 12.05
CA LEU A 134 -5.84 3.80 11.16
C LEU A 134 -5.11 2.73 11.99
N ASN A 135 -5.42 1.45 11.73
CA ASN A 135 -4.68 0.32 12.28
C ASN A 135 -3.89 -0.34 11.16
N LEU A 136 -2.55 -0.25 11.22
CA LEU A 136 -1.64 -0.78 10.22
C LEU A 136 -0.87 -1.99 10.77
N PHE A 137 -1.21 -3.17 10.29
CA PHE A 137 -0.62 -4.44 10.72
C PHE A 137 0.59 -4.82 9.87
N VAL A 138 1.61 -5.36 10.53
CA VAL A 138 2.86 -5.82 9.92
C VAL A 138 3.17 -7.23 10.43
N PRO A 139 2.68 -8.28 9.74
CA PRO A 139 3.05 -9.66 10.01
C PRO A 139 4.54 -9.88 9.70
N MET A 140 5.25 -10.52 10.63
CA MET A 140 6.71 -10.63 10.61
C MET A 140 7.24 -11.97 10.05
N SER A 141 6.36 -12.92 9.74
CA SER A 141 6.71 -14.17 9.07
C SER A 141 6.44 -14.05 7.57
N GLN A 142 7.36 -14.53 6.75
CA GLN A 142 7.24 -14.43 5.30
C GLN A 142 6.10 -15.34 4.79
N GLY A 143 5.01 -14.72 4.34
CA GLY A 143 3.98 -15.33 3.51
C GLY A 143 4.33 -15.13 2.04
N GLY A 144 4.10 -16.15 1.20
CA GLY A 144 4.62 -16.27 -0.17
C GLY A 144 4.14 -15.29 -1.24
N ALA A 145 3.80 -14.04 -0.90
CA ALA A 145 3.68 -12.94 -1.85
C ALA A 145 4.58 -11.80 -1.36
N LEU A 146 5.79 -11.68 -1.90
CA LEU A 146 6.67 -10.58 -1.52
C LEU A 146 6.07 -9.26 -1.99
N GLY A 147 6.37 -8.18 -1.28
CA GLY A 147 5.97 -6.85 -1.73
C GLY A 147 4.46 -6.63 -1.71
N SER A 148 3.72 -7.19 -0.75
CA SER A 148 2.26 -7.23 -0.83
C SER A 148 1.55 -6.56 0.37
N GLY A 149 0.37 -5.98 0.13
CA GLY A 149 -0.47 -5.33 1.12
C GLY A 149 -1.97 -5.60 0.90
N ALA A 150 -2.80 -5.29 1.89
CA ALA A 150 -4.26 -5.29 1.75
C ALA A 150 -4.92 -4.46 2.84
N CYS A 151 -6.03 -3.81 2.50
CA CYS A 151 -6.95 -3.18 3.44
C CYS A 151 -8.31 -3.86 3.43
N VAL A 152 -8.95 -3.79 4.57
CA VAL A 152 -10.39 -3.99 4.71
C VAL A 152 -10.93 -2.65 5.17
N SER A 153 -11.76 -2.02 4.34
CA SER A 153 -12.49 -0.79 4.69
C SER A 153 -13.96 -1.14 4.91
N PHE A 154 -14.55 -0.61 5.98
CA PHE A 154 -15.99 -0.80 6.26
C PHE A 154 -16.88 0.04 5.35
N ASP A 155 -16.29 1.07 4.77
CA ASP A 155 -16.85 2.02 3.83
C ASP A 155 -16.09 1.97 2.51
N ASP A 156 -16.77 2.34 1.43
CA ASP A 156 -16.16 2.54 0.12
C ASP A 156 -16.95 3.64 -0.61
N VAL A 157 -16.22 4.57 -1.22
CA VAL A 157 -16.78 5.70 -1.96
C VAL A 157 -17.49 5.22 -3.22
N PHE A 158 -16.93 4.20 -3.87
CA PHE A 158 -17.30 3.72 -5.18
C PHE A 158 -18.07 2.40 -5.13
N THR A 159 -17.79 1.52 -4.18
CA THR A 159 -18.47 0.24 -4.04
C THR A 159 -19.48 0.24 -2.89
N ARG A 160 -20.57 -0.53 -3.01
CA ARG A 160 -21.45 -0.82 -1.87
C ARG A 160 -20.88 -1.96 -1.04
N ARG A 161 -19.75 -1.71 -0.38
CA ARG A 161 -19.20 -2.63 0.61
C ARG A 161 -19.58 -2.13 2.00
N SER A 162 -20.27 -2.96 2.77
CA SER A 162 -20.46 -2.75 4.20
C SER A 162 -19.98 -4.00 4.92
N VAL A 163 -18.74 -3.95 5.40
CA VAL A 163 -18.26 -4.91 6.40
C VAL A 163 -18.38 -4.29 7.79
N ASP A 164 -18.26 -5.09 8.83
CA ASP A 164 -18.27 -4.60 10.21
C ASP A 164 -17.18 -3.53 10.40
N GLN A 165 -17.52 -2.39 11.02
CA GLN A 165 -16.56 -1.31 11.33
C GLN A 165 -15.34 -1.80 12.11
N THR A 166 -15.50 -2.88 12.89
CA THR A 166 -14.42 -3.52 13.65
C THR A 166 -13.39 -4.22 12.77
N ALA A 167 -13.70 -4.46 11.49
CA ALA A 167 -12.78 -5.05 10.52
C ALA A 167 -11.92 -4.00 9.78
N ASP A 168 -12.10 -2.72 10.08
CA ASP A 168 -11.42 -1.63 9.39
C ASP A 168 -9.93 -1.53 9.74
N GLY A 169 -9.07 -1.61 8.72
CA GLY A 169 -7.63 -1.53 8.87
C GLY A 169 -6.87 -2.12 7.69
N CYS A 170 -5.55 -1.98 7.73
CA CYS A 170 -4.67 -2.39 6.64
C CYS A 170 -3.55 -3.30 7.17
N SER A 171 -3.00 -4.09 6.28
CA SER A 171 -1.81 -4.89 6.53
C SER A 171 -0.82 -4.73 5.38
N VAL A 172 0.46 -4.67 5.71
CA VAL A 172 1.55 -4.68 4.74
C VAL A 172 2.60 -5.71 5.13
N SER A 173 3.22 -6.32 4.12
CA SER A 173 4.35 -7.22 4.33
C SER A 173 5.50 -6.48 5.02
N SER A 174 6.12 -7.10 6.03
CA SER A 174 7.32 -6.56 6.68
C SER A 174 8.49 -6.30 5.70
N MET A 175 8.49 -6.97 4.54
CA MET A 175 9.46 -6.74 3.47
C MET A 175 9.17 -5.50 2.64
N THR A 176 8.10 -4.75 2.90
CA THR A 176 7.82 -3.48 2.21
C THR A 176 8.19 -2.24 3.01
N LEU A 177 8.59 -2.45 4.27
CA LEU A 177 8.96 -1.35 5.16
C LEU A 177 10.25 -0.65 4.66
N PRO A 178 10.42 0.65 4.95
CA PRO A 178 11.61 1.39 4.56
C PRO A 178 12.93 0.74 5.01
N GLY A 179 13.76 0.38 4.02
CA GLY A 179 15.07 -0.25 4.19
C GLY A 179 15.04 -1.77 4.39
N SER A 180 13.93 -2.43 4.07
CA SER A 180 13.83 -3.90 4.04
C SER A 180 14.54 -4.52 2.83
N ILE A 181 14.44 -5.85 2.71
CA ILE A 181 15.15 -6.65 1.68
C ILE A 181 14.50 -6.63 0.28
N SER A 182 13.27 -6.16 0.12
CA SER A 182 12.60 -6.15 -1.19
C SER A 182 13.11 -4.99 -2.04
N ALA A 183 14.11 -5.22 -2.88
CA ALA A 183 14.81 -4.17 -3.63
C ALA A 183 13.88 -3.23 -4.45
N ARG A 184 12.71 -3.72 -4.87
CA ARG A 184 11.74 -2.96 -5.65
C ARG A 184 10.69 -2.21 -4.81
N TYR A 185 10.46 -2.64 -3.56
CA TYR A 185 9.31 -2.21 -2.76
C TYR A 185 9.67 -1.90 -1.30
N ASN A 186 10.92 -1.53 -1.03
CA ASN A 186 11.46 -1.29 0.31
C ASN A 186 11.56 0.19 0.69
N GLU A 187 10.76 1.07 0.08
CA GLU A 187 10.71 2.50 0.44
C GLU A 187 9.41 2.85 1.19
N GLY A 188 8.59 1.85 1.55
CA GLY A 188 7.37 2.04 2.32
C GLY A 188 6.17 2.52 1.50
N LYS A 189 6.25 2.53 0.17
CA LYS A 189 5.13 3.00 -0.69
C LYS A 189 3.98 2.02 -0.76
N THR A 190 4.21 0.75 -0.41
CA THR A 190 3.11 -0.21 -0.21
C THR A 190 2.12 0.29 0.84
N ALA A 191 2.59 0.77 1.99
CA ALA A 191 1.67 1.33 2.99
C ALA A 191 0.98 2.60 2.51
N VAL A 192 1.64 3.42 1.68
CA VAL A 192 1.03 4.60 1.07
C VAL A 192 -0.14 4.20 0.16
N HIS A 193 0.08 3.19 -0.70
CA HIS A 193 -0.92 2.61 -1.60
C HIS A 193 -2.13 2.06 -0.82
N GLU A 194 -1.89 1.20 0.17
CA GLU A 194 -2.95 0.63 1.00
C GLU A 194 -3.73 1.71 1.75
N VAL A 195 -3.07 2.70 2.34
CA VAL A 195 -3.77 3.82 3.00
C VAL A 195 -4.56 4.68 2.00
N GLY A 196 -4.14 4.75 0.73
CA GLY A 196 -4.93 5.31 -0.35
C GLY A 196 -6.27 4.59 -0.53
N HIS A 197 -6.26 3.26 -0.55
CA HIS A 197 -7.50 2.46 -0.56
C HIS A 197 -8.34 2.65 0.70
N TRP A 198 -7.71 2.72 1.88
CA TRP A 198 -8.40 2.98 3.15
C TRP A 198 -9.15 4.33 3.14
N LEU A 199 -8.63 5.29 2.37
CA LEU A 199 -9.25 6.60 2.11
C LEU A 199 -10.10 6.63 0.82
N GLY A 200 -10.43 5.47 0.27
CA GLY A 200 -11.41 5.31 -0.80
C GLY A 200 -10.88 5.46 -2.22
N LEU A 201 -9.57 5.43 -2.44
CA LEU A 201 -9.00 5.42 -3.79
C LEU A 201 -9.09 4.02 -4.42
N LEU A 202 -9.33 3.98 -5.73
CA LEU A 202 -9.24 2.78 -6.56
C LEU A 202 -7.84 2.69 -7.18
N HIS A 203 -7.53 1.55 -7.80
CA HIS A 203 -6.34 1.43 -8.62
C HIS A 203 -6.48 2.29 -9.88
N THR A 204 -5.37 2.84 -10.39
CA THR A 204 -5.37 3.65 -11.63
C THR A 204 -5.84 2.88 -12.86
N PHE A 205 -5.74 1.56 -12.84
CA PHE A 205 -6.15 0.64 -13.90
C PHE A 205 -7.55 0.03 -13.69
N ASP A 206 -8.25 0.40 -12.62
CA ASP A 206 -9.65 0.01 -12.47
C ASP A 206 -10.47 0.66 -13.59
N GLY A 207 -11.48 -0.05 -14.12
CA GLY A 207 -12.34 0.45 -15.20
C GLY A 207 -11.75 0.43 -16.62
N GLY A 208 -10.42 0.27 -16.76
CA GLY A 208 -9.74 0.13 -18.05
C GLY A 208 -9.91 1.33 -19.00
N CYS A 209 -9.68 1.11 -20.30
CA CYS A 209 -9.69 2.20 -21.30
C CYS A 209 -11.09 2.64 -21.74
N ASP A 210 -12.10 1.76 -21.67
CA ASP A 210 -13.43 1.99 -22.24
C ASP A 210 -14.47 2.44 -21.20
N GLY A 211 -14.04 2.57 -19.94
CA GLY A 211 -14.86 2.95 -18.80
C GLY A 211 -14.47 4.31 -18.21
N PRO A 212 -15.02 4.66 -17.04
CA PRO A 212 -14.68 5.87 -16.29
C PRO A 212 -13.28 5.81 -15.62
N GLY A 213 -12.45 4.81 -15.94
CA GLY A 213 -11.19 4.53 -15.25
C GLY A 213 -11.42 4.28 -13.75
N ASP A 214 -10.53 4.83 -12.93
CA ASP A 214 -10.60 4.83 -11.46
C ASP A 214 -11.68 5.80 -10.91
N HIS A 215 -12.52 6.36 -11.78
CA HIS A 215 -13.53 7.39 -11.50
C HIS A 215 -12.96 8.74 -11.07
N ILE A 216 -11.68 9.00 -11.35
CA ILE A 216 -10.99 10.23 -10.99
C ILE A 216 -10.50 10.93 -12.27
N SER A 217 -11.13 12.06 -12.59
CA SER A 217 -10.97 12.68 -13.91
C SER A 217 -9.59 13.25 -14.24
N ASP A 218 -8.70 13.41 -13.26
CA ASP A 218 -7.32 13.84 -13.46
C ASP A 218 -6.31 12.68 -13.39
N THR A 219 -6.79 11.44 -13.27
CA THR A 219 -5.98 10.23 -13.47
C THR A 219 -6.14 9.77 -14.93
N PRO A 220 -5.07 9.73 -15.73
CA PRO A 220 -5.12 9.09 -17.06
C PRO A 220 -5.56 7.62 -16.99
N ALA A 221 -6.33 7.18 -17.98
CA ALA A 221 -6.82 5.81 -18.05
C ALA A 221 -5.67 4.81 -18.29
N GLN A 222 -5.74 3.66 -17.63
CA GLN A 222 -4.75 2.60 -17.74
C GLN A 222 -5.47 1.25 -17.94
N ALA A 223 -5.01 0.43 -18.89
CA ALA A 223 -5.72 -0.79 -19.27
C ALA A 223 -5.57 -1.92 -18.23
N TYR A 224 -4.40 -2.01 -17.59
CA TYR A 224 -4.05 -3.05 -16.64
C TYR A 224 -2.86 -2.61 -15.77
N ALA A 225 -2.67 -3.29 -14.65
CA ALA A 225 -1.57 -3.00 -13.73
C ALA A 225 -0.20 -3.17 -14.39
N THR A 226 0.69 -2.21 -14.14
CA THR A 226 2.04 -2.19 -14.69
C THR A 226 3.06 -2.29 -13.57
N PHE A 227 4.08 -3.10 -13.80
CA PHE A 227 5.11 -3.43 -12.81
C PHE A 227 6.47 -2.93 -13.25
N THR A 228 6.52 -1.86 -14.03
CA THR A 228 7.74 -1.23 -14.52
C THR A 228 7.65 0.27 -14.31
N CYS A 229 8.72 0.99 -14.65
CA CYS A 229 8.77 2.45 -14.65
C CYS A 229 9.18 2.90 -16.05
N ASP A 230 8.44 2.42 -17.05
CA ASP A 230 8.76 2.64 -18.45
C ASP A 230 8.16 3.98 -18.90
N GLU A 231 9.00 5.00 -18.97
CA GLU A 231 8.60 6.34 -19.42
C GLU A 231 7.96 6.30 -20.81
N GLY A 232 6.85 7.03 -20.98
CA GLY A 232 6.11 7.07 -22.25
C GLY A 232 5.14 5.90 -22.46
N GLN A 233 4.96 5.03 -21.46
CA GLN A 233 3.99 3.95 -21.55
C GLN A 233 2.56 4.49 -21.70
N ASP A 234 1.82 3.93 -22.65
CA ASP A 234 0.44 4.29 -22.95
C ASP A 234 -0.34 3.03 -23.36
N THR A 235 -1.09 2.49 -22.41
CA THR A 235 -1.92 1.30 -22.63
C THR A 235 -3.32 1.66 -23.12
N CYS A 236 -3.70 2.93 -23.09
CA CYS A 236 -4.98 3.46 -23.55
C CYS A 236 -4.79 4.60 -24.56
N PRO A 237 -4.20 4.36 -25.74
CA PRO A 237 -3.80 5.42 -26.68
C PRO A 237 -4.97 6.17 -27.34
N SER A 238 -6.20 5.66 -27.18
CA SER A 238 -7.43 6.35 -27.58
C SER A 238 -7.95 7.31 -26.52
N GLN A 239 -7.38 7.31 -25.31
CA GLN A 239 -7.71 8.20 -24.19
C GLN A 239 -6.64 9.28 -24.01
N PRO A 240 -6.95 10.41 -23.36
CA PRO A 240 -5.96 11.43 -23.07
C PRO A 240 -4.97 10.99 -21.98
N GLY A 241 -3.68 11.27 -22.19
CA GLY A 241 -2.62 11.07 -21.20
C GLY A 241 -1.80 9.80 -21.42
N LEU A 242 -0.77 9.61 -20.59
CA LEU A 242 0.04 8.39 -20.54
C LEU A 242 -0.35 7.59 -19.29
N ASP A 243 0.01 6.31 -19.22
CA ASP A 243 -0.18 5.50 -18.03
C ASP A 243 0.41 6.24 -16.81
N PRO A 244 -0.33 6.35 -15.68
CA PRO A 244 0.11 7.10 -14.51
C PRO A 244 1.12 6.32 -13.66
N ILE A 245 2.27 5.95 -14.24
CA ILE A 245 3.30 5.10 -13.63
C ILE A 245 3.91 5.66 -12.33
N HIS A 246 3.80 6.97 -12.11
CA HIS A 246 4.27 7.62 -10.88
C HIS A 246 3.22 7.70 -9.77
N ASN A 247 1.98 7.27 -10.03
CA ASN A 247 0.90 7.36 -9.08
C ASN A 247 1.03 6.28 -7.99
N TYR A 248 0.79 6.65 -6.73
CA TYR A 248 0.81 5.70 -5.61
C TYR A 248 -0.23 4.58 -5.72
N MET A 249 -1.30 4.76 -6.50
CA MET A 249 -2.35 3.76 -6.72
C MET A 249 -2.07 2.82 -7.92
N GLY A 250 -0.90 2.93 -8.54
CA GLY A 250 -0.37 1.96 -9.51
C GLY A 250 0.45 0.85 -8.84
N TYR A 251 1.11 0.00 -9.63
CA TYR A 251 1.95 -1.12 -9.17
C TYR A 251 3.43 -1.01 -9.57
N SER A 252 3.87 0.16 -10.03
CA SER A 252 5.27 0.44 -10.33
C SER A 252 6.17 0.24 -9.10
N PRO A 253 7.50 0.06 -9.27
CA PRO A 253 8.43 0.03 -8.14
C PRO A 253 8.32 1.26 -7.24
N ASP A 254 8.66 1.11 -5.96
CA ASP A 254 8.58 2.19 -4.96
C ASP A 254 9.33 3.45 -5.40
N SER A 255 10.49 3.29 -6.03
CA SER A 255 11.32 4.38 -6.54
C SER A 255 10.69 5.19 -7.69
N CYS A 256 9.66 4.65 -8.34
CA CYS A 256 8.91 5.29 -9.41
C CYS A 256 7.69 6.06 -8.87
N MET A 257 7.12 5.61 -7.75
CA MET A 257 5.88 6.16 -7.19
C MET A 257 6.14 7.42 -6.37
N THR A 258 5.55 8.54 -6.78
CA THR A 258 5.85 9.86 -6.20
C THR A 258 4.62 10.69 -5.86
N GLU A 259 3.43 10.38 -6.38
CA GLU A 259 2.30 11.30 -6.26
C GLU A 259 0.91 10.67 -6.11
N PHE A 260 0.02 11.47 -5.52
CA PHE A 260 -1.42 11.40 -5.72
C PHE A 260 -1.84 12.60 -6.57
N THR A 261 -2.90 12.44 -7.37
CA THR A 261 -3.48 13.54 -8.14
C THR A 261 -4.25 14.51 -7.23
N ARG A 262 -4.66 15.65 -7.79
CA ARG A 262 -5.45 16.64 -7.06
C ARG A 262 -6.84 16.09 -6.75
N HIS A 263 -7.48 15.37 -7.68
CA HIS A 263 -8.80 14.80 -7.43
C HIS A 263 -8.75 13.53 -6.56
N GLN A 264 -7.67 12.74 -6.61
CA GLN A 264 -7.41 11.71 -5.59
C GLN A 264 -7.36 12.34 -4.18
N SER A 265 -6.69 13.49 -4.02
CA SER A 265 -6.70 14.21 -2.75
C SER A 265 -8.12 14.62 -2.30
N GLN A 266 -8.99 15.02 -3.23
CA GLN A 266 -10.37 15.38 -2.90
C GLN A 266 -11.21 14.18 -2.49
N ILE A 267 -11.02 13.03 -3.15
CA ILE A 267 -11.66 11.76 -2.80
C ILE A 267 -11.32 11.38 -1.36
N MET A 268 -10.02 11.41 -1.02
CA MET A 268 -9.56 11.04 0.33
C MET A 268 -10.19 11.93 1.41
N HIS A 269 -10.31 13.24 1.15
CA HIS A 269 -11.02 14.16 2.04
C HIS A 269 -12.52 13.88 2.11
N TYR A 270 -13.14 13.50 0.99
CA TYR A 270 -14.55 13.14 0.96
C TYR A 270 -14.83 11.87 1.76
N SER A 271 -14.06 10.80 1.53
CA SER A 271 -14.15 9.55 2.30
C SER A 271 -14.04 9.84 3.79
N TRP A 272 -12.96 10.54 4.20
CA TRP A 272 -12.74 10.89 5.60
C TRP A 272 -13.94 11.59 6.25
N ASN A 273 -14.45 12.65 5.61
CA ASN A 273 -15.50 13.47 6.22
C ASN A 273 -16.89 12.81 6.25
N ASN A 274 -17.13 11.75 5.47
CA ASN A 274 -18.44 11.09 5.42
C ASN A 274 -18.48 9.78 6.19
N PHE A 275 -17.34 9.12 6.38
CA PHE A 275 -17.31 7.79 6.97
C PHE A 275 -16.45 7.70 8.23
N ARG A 276 -15.39 8.51 8.32
CA ARG A 276 -14.35 8.39 9.36
C ARG A 276 -14.36 9.53 10.38
N LYS A 277 -15.41 10.34 10.38
CA LYS A 277 -15.60 11.51 11.26
C LYS A 277 -16.87 11.41 12.09
#